data_AF-A0A2V6JJ79-F1
#
_entry.id   AF-A0A2V6JJ79-F1
#
_cell.length_a   1.000
_cell.length_b   1.000
_cell.length_c   1.000
_cell.angle_alpha   90.00
_cell.angle_beta   90.00
_cell.angle_gamma   90.00
#
_symmetry.space_group_name_H-M   'P 1'
#
loop_
_entity.id
_entity.type
_entity.pdbx_description
1 polymer ?
#
loop_
_entity_poly.entity_id
_entity_poly.type
_entity_poly.pdbx_seq_one_letter_code
_entity_poly.pdbx_strand_id
1 'polypeptide(L)'
;NLPNAQDIIIRARGFYRSGDDNGSESVTGTRRSAFFPGNFVIGDRNAVVGQHVVFSSPQWAKSNSLTGGPAPASFKGFANSTSLLSCGDIWQSDPSNGGTPPPSTAPNAINVIVASSITKSGAVISGNVHEMAVVKPDPDHPGTGTVISLNCDAR
;
A
#
# COMPACT_ATOMS: atom_id res chain seq x y z
N ASN A 1 7.54 5.39 44.26
CA ASN A 1 6.21 4.77 44.14
C ASN A 1 6.09 4.17 42.75
N LEU A 2 6.23 2.85 42.68
CA LEU A 2 6.00 1.92 41.55
C LEU A 2 5.58 0.60 42.23
N PRO A 3 4.86 -0.36 41.60
CA PRO A 3 4.30 -0.40 40.24
C PRO A 3 2.83 -0.95 40.21
N ASN A 4 2.18 -0.97 39.04
CA ASN A 4 1.23 -2.03 38.67
C ASN A 4 0.83 -1.95 37.18
N ALA A 5 1.45 -2.81 36.39
CA ALA A 5 0.87 -3.32 35.16
C ALA A 5 -0.26 -4.31 35.51
N GLN A 6 -1.41 -4.20 34.85
CA GLN A 6 -2.41 -5.27 34.82
C GLN A 6 -2.79 -5.57 33.37
N ASP A 7 -2.59 -6.83 33.04
CA ASP A 7 -2.84 -7.53 31.79
C ASP A 7 -4.37 -7.65 31.57
N ILE A 8 -4.88 -7.28 30.39
CA ILE A 8 -6.28 -7.55 30.01
C ILE A 8 -6.30 -8.22 28.63
N ILE A 9 -6.44 -9.54 28.67
CA ILE A 9 -6.79 -10.38 27.52
C ILE A 9 -8.30 -10.26 27.29
N ILE A 10 -8.75 -9.68 26.18
CA ILE A 10 -10.15 -9.79 25.74
C ILE A 10 -10.23 -10.65 24.48
N ARG A 11 -10.72 -11.88 24.68
CA ARG A 11 -11.21 -12.79 23.66
C ARG A 11 -12.52 -12.24 23.08
N ALA A 12 -12.61 -12.00 21.77
CA ALA A 12 -13.89 -11.68 21.13
C ALA A 12 -14.40 -12.86 20.30
N ARG A 13 -15.50 -13.46 20.75
CA ARG A 13 -16.35 -14.38 19.98
C ARG A 13 -17.21 -13.54 19.02
N GLY A 14 -17.23 -13.88 17.74
CA GLY A 14 -18.07 -13.21 16.75
C GLY A 14 -19.53 -13.66 16.81
N PHE A 15 -20.46 -12.77 16.44
CA PHE A 15 -21.77 -13.11 15.88
C PHE A 15 -22.26 -11.96 14.96
N TYR A 16 -22.60 -12.31 13.72
CA TYR A 16 -23.30 -11.50 12.73
C TYR A 16 -24.83 -11.54 13.01
N ARG A 17 -25.54 -10.43 12.82
CA ARG A 17 -27.00 -10.41 12.58
C ARG A 17 -27.39 -9.27 11.65
N SER A 18 -28.14 -9.63 10.60
CA SER A 18 -28.71 -8.77 9.55
C SER A 18 -30.04 -8.16 10.01
N GLY A 19 -30.37 -6.96 9.54
CA GLY A 19 -31.69 -6.33 9.67
C GLY A 19 -31.72 -4.98 8.96
N ASP A 20 -32.53 -4.89 7.89
CA ASP A 20 -32.70 -3.72 7.04
C ASP A 20 -33.55 -2.64 7.74
N ASP A 21 -33.06 -1.40 7.79
CA ASP A 21 -33.89 -0.21 8.01
C ASP A 21 -33.45 0.89 7.03
N ASN A 22 -34.41 1.36 6.25
CA ASN A 22 -34.31 2.38 5.22
C ASN A 22 -34.18 3.78 5.87
N GLY A 23 -33.04 4.04 6.48
CA GLY A 23 -32.60 5.37 6.90
C GLY A 23 -31.41 5.77 6.06
N SER A 24 -31.51 6.88 5.33
CA SER A 24 -30.37 7.55 4.70
C SER A 24 -29.48 8.19 5.75
N GLU A 25 -28.96 7.40 6.67
CA GLU A 25 -27.72 7.70 7.36
C GLU A 25 -26.64 7.14 6.46
N SER A 26 -25.92 8.04 5.79
CA SER A 26 -24.65 7.66 5.18
C SER A 26 -23.77 7.23 6.33
N VAL A 27 -23.85 5.95 6.71
CA VAL A 27 -22.88 5.24 7.53
C VAL A 27 -21.63 5.26 6.66
N THR A 28 -20.98 6.42 6.69
CA THR A 28 -19.57 6.61 6.41
C THR A 28 -18.89 5.90 7.56
N GLY A 29 -19.05 4.57 7.57
CA GLY A 29 -18.16 3.64 8.20
C GLY A 29 -16.86 3.91 7.49
N THR A 30 -16.17 4.91 8.02
CA THR A 30 -14.77 5.12 7.75
C THR A 30 -14.17 3.83 8.25
N ARG A 31 -14.06 2.83 7.36
CA ARG A 31 -12.99 1.87 7.39
C ARG A 31 -11.78 2.78 7.49
N ARG A 32 -11.38 3.06 8.73
CA ARG A 32 -10.06 3.59 9.01
C ARG A 32 -9.17 2.44 8.58
N SER A 33 -8.87 2.37 7.29
CA SER A 33 -7.66 1.73 6.81
C SER A 33 -6.60 2.38 7.67
N ALA A 34 -6.08 1.61 8.62
CA ALA A 34 -4.95 2.03 9.41
C ALA A 34 -3.92 2.48 8.37
N PHE A 35 -3.68 3.79 8.32
CA PHE A 35 -2.81 4.40 7.35
C PHE A 35 -1.41 4.02 7.78
N PHE A 36 -0.95 2.86 7.31
CA PHE A 36 0.45 2.51 7.40
C PHE A 36 1.14 3.27 6.28
N PRO A 37 2.05 4.20 6.59
CA PRO A 37 2.92 4.80 5.58
C PRO A 37 3.84 3.68 5.04
N GLY A 38 3.39 2.92 4.05
CA GLY A 38 4.13 1.71 3.64
C GLY A 38 3.58 0.85 2.51
N ASN A 39 2.31 1.03 2.10
CA ASN A 39 1.69 0.11 1.14
C ASN A 39 1.65 0.64 -0.30
N PHE A 40 2.40 1.69 -0.62
CA PHE A 40 2.51 2.11 -2.02
C PHE A 40 3.38 1.14 -2.80
N VAL A 41 3.17 1.04 -4.11
CA VAL A 41 3.89 0.10 -4.97
C VAL A 41 4.55 0.85 -6.13
N ILE A 42 5.76 0.47 -6.49
CA ILE A 42 6.44 0.83 -7.75
C ILE A 42 6.89 -0.43 -8.50
N GLY A 43 7.14 -0.30 -9.80
CA GLY A 43 7.71 -1.40 -10.58
C GLY A 43 9.21 -1.60 -10.34
N ASP A 44 9.67 -2.85 -10.35
CA ASP A 44 11.08 -3.22 -10.19
C ASP A 44 12.01 -2.57 -11.22
N ARG A 45 11.56 -2.41 -12.48
CA ARG A 45 12.37 -1.70 -13.49
C ARG A 45 12.45 -0.18 -13.27
N ASN A 46 11.67 0.37 -12.36
CA ASN A 46 11.68 1.78 -11.99
C ASN A 46 12.42 2.03 -10.65
N ALA A 47 12.63 0.98 -9.87
CA ALA A 47 13.23 1.04 -8.54
C ALA A 47 14.76 1.17 -8.63
N VAL A 48 15.23 2.37 -8.96
CA VAL A 48 16.66 2.71 -9.02
C VAL A 48 16.93 3.91 -8.13
N VAL A 49 17.95 3.85 -7.28
CA VAL A 49 18.31 4.98 -6.40
C VAL A 49 18.60 6.23 -7.24
N GLY A 50 18.01 7.35 -6.84
CA GLY A 50 18.06 8.63 -7.55
C GLY A 50 16.99 8.79 -8.63
N GLN A 51 16.25 7.74 -8.97
CA GLN A 51 15.22 7.82 -10.01
C GLN A 51 13.90 8.40 -9.48
N HIS A 52 13.27 9.22 -10.31
CA HIS A 52 11.93 9.74 -10.06
C HIS A 52 10.86 8.72 -10.44
N VAL A 53 9.92 8.43 -9.55
CA VAL A 53 8.94 7.35 -9.65
C VAL A 53 7.51 7.82 -9.39
N VAL A 54 6.54 7.07 -9.93
CA VAL A 54 5.11 7.25 -9.66
C VAL A 54 4.63 6.09 -8.81
N PHE A 55 4.38 6.32 -7.52
CA PHE A 55 3.94 5.30 -6.58
C PHE A 55 2.43 5.33 -6.32
N SER A 56 1.71 6.39 -6.72
CA SER A 56 0.25 6.43 -6.74
C SER A 56 -0.27 7.26 -7.91
N SER A 57 -1.10 6.68 -8.78
CA SER A 57 -1.72 7.40 -9.90
C SER A 57 -2.85 6.60 -10.56
N PRO A 58 -3.90 7.25 -11.09
CA PRO A 58 -4.85 6.63 -12.01
C PRO A 58 -4.18 5.95 -13.22
N GLN A 59 -2.99 6.40 -13.60
CA GLN A 59 -2.22 5.91 -14.74
C GLN A 59 -0.99 5.09 -14.34
N TRP A 60 -0.94 4.59 -13.09
CA TRP A 60 0.21 3.87 -12.54
C TRP A 60 0.79 2.80 -13.49
N ALA A 61 -0.07 1.98 -14.11
CA ALA A 61 0.35 0.89 -15.01
C ALA A 61 1.04 1.37 -16.30
N LYS A 62 0.89 2.64 -16.67
CA LYS A 62 1.61 3.25 -17.80
C LYS A 62 2.96 3.83 -17.37
N SER A 63 3.05 4.32 -16.14
CA SER A 63 4.25 4.95 -15.59
C SER A 63 5.25 3.93 -15.01
N ASN A 64 4.79 2.71 -14.72
CA ASN A 64 5.61 1.66 -14.11
C ASN A 64 5.75 0.46 -15.04
N SER A 65 6.94 -0.15 -15.02
CA SER A 65 7.30 -1.34 -15.78
C SER A 65 7.72 -2.46 -14.84
N LEU A 66 7.25 -3.67 -15.12
CA LEU A 66 7.58 -4.87 -14.34
C LEU A 66 8.39 -5.87 -15.17
N THR A 67 9.34 -6.58 -14.57
CA THR A 67 10.03 -7.68 -15.27
C THR A 67 9.11 -8.84 -15.62
N GLY A 68 8.10 -9.12 -14.81
CA GLY A 68 7.12 -10.19 -15.01
C GLY A 68 6.01 -9.89 -16.03
N GLY A 69 6.03 -8.72 -16.68
CA GLY A 69 5.08 -8.35 -17.73
C GLY A 69 4.23 -7.10 -17.42
N PRO A 70 3.19 -6.80 -18.22
CA PRO A 70 2.39 -5.61 -18.03
C PRO A 70 1.52 -5.68 -16.77
N ALA A 71 1.43 -4.58 -16.02
CA ALA A 71 0.56 -4.49 -14.86
C ALA A 71 -0.92 -4.30 -15.25
N PRO A 72 -1.88 -4.74 -14.41
CA PRO A 72 -3.30 -4.52 -14.68
C PRO A 72 -3.64 -3.02 -14.73
N ALA A 73 -4.30 -2.56 -15.79
CA ALA A 73 -4.63 -1.14 -15.97
C ALA A 73 -5.50 -0.55 -14.84
N SER A 74 -6.22 -1.40 -14.09
CA SER A 74 -7.01 -0.97 -12.93
C SER A 74 -6.18 -0.76 -11.65
N PHE A 75 -4.93 -1.22 -11.59
CA PHE A 75 -4.08 -1.03 -10.41
C PHE A 75 -3.51 0.39 -10.34
N LYS A 76 -3.64 1.03 -9.17
CA LYS A 76 -3.34 2.46 -8.96
C LYS A 76 -2.17 2.73 -8.03
N GLY A 77 -1.42 1.70 -7.62
CA GLY A 77 -0.21 1.84 -6.81
C GLY A 77 -0.40 1.64 -5.31
N PHE A 78 -1.48 1.00 -4.85
CA PHE A 78 -1.69 0.73 -3.43
C PHE A 78 -2.00 -0.73 -3.15
N ALA A 79 -1.20 -1.34 -2.27
CA ALA A 79 -1.40 -2.68 -1.73
C ALA A 79 -2.31 -2.62 -0.49
N ASN A 80 -3.26 -3.54 -0.39
CA ASN A 80 -4.08 -3.73 0.81
C ASN A 80 -3.41 -4.78 1.71
N SER A 81 -2.45 -4.33 2.52
CA SER A 81 -1.83 -5.16 3.56
C SER A 81 -2.11 -4.59 4.95
N THR A 82 -2.45 -5.48 5.89
CA THR A 82 -2.69 -5.16 7.30
C THR A 82 -1.46 -5.44 8.18
N SER A 83 -0.38 -5.96 7.60
CA SER A 83 0.88 -6.26 8.28
C SER A 83 2.08 -5.65 7.54
N LEU A 84 3.18 -5.48 8.27
CA LEU A 84 4.48 -5.16 7.66
C LEU A 84 4.84 -6.29 6.69
N LEU A 85 5.09 -5.94 5.44
CA LEU A 85 5.51 -6.88 4.41
C LEU A 85 7.03 -6.98 4.38
N SER A 86 7.51 -8.20 4.20
CA SER A 86 8.91 -8.53 3.95
C SER A 86 9.10 -8.99 2.51
N CYS A 87 10.34 -9.04 2.06
CA CYS A 87 10.64 -9.48 0.71
C CYS A 87 10.38 -10.97 0.54
N GLY A 88 9.81 -11.34 -0.60
CA GLY A 88 9.25 -12.68 -0.83
C GLY A 88 7.77 -12.80 -0.45
N ASP A 89 7.19 -11.84 0.28
CA ASP A 89 5.76 -11.85 0.59
C ASP A 89 4.90 -11.55 -0.65
N ILE A 90 3.61 -11.82 -0.51
CA ILE A 90 2.57 -11.50 -1.48
C ILE A 90 1.56 -10.56 -0.82
N TRP A 91 1.12 -9.56 -1.57
CA TRP A 91 0.06 -8.65 -1.15
C TRP A 91 -1.13 -8.74 -2.11
N GLN A 92 -2.29 -8.33 -1.61
CA GLN A 92 -3.51 -8.20 -2.40
C GLN A 92 -3.97 -6.76 -2.41
N SER A 93 -4.83 -6.40 -3.37
CA SER A 93 -5.50 -5.13 -3.45
C SER A 93 -6.80 -5.28 -4.25
N ASP A 94 -7.63 -4.25 -4.18
CA ASP A 94 -8.87 -4.17 -4.90
C ASP A 94 -8.80 -2.97 -5.87
N PRO A 95 -9.40 -3.04 -7.08
CA PRO A 95 -9.36 -1.95 -8.07
C PRO A 95 -9.83 -0.58 -7.56
N SER A 96 -10.63 -0.55 -6.49
CA SER A 96 -11.15 0.68 -5.87
C SER A 96 -10.15 1.37 -4.94
N ASN A 97 -9.07 0.70 -4.54
CA ASN A 97 -8.10 1.24 -3.60
C ASN A 97 -7.05 2.08 -4.34
N GLY A 98 -7.44 3.30 -4.72
CA GLY A 98 -6.48 4.34 -5.08
C GLY A 98 -5.92 4.95 -3.80
N GLY A 99 -4.74 4.51 -3.36
CA GLY A 99 -4.12 5.04 -2.14
C GLY A 99 -3.94 6.56 -2.22
N THR A 100 -4.50 7.28 -1.24
CA THR A 100 -4.31 8.74 -1.13
C THR A 100 -2.84 9.04 -0.84
N PRO A 101 -2.15 9.84 -1.68
CA PRO A 101 -0.77 10.22 -1.44
C PRO A 101 -0.59 10.89 -0.06
N PRO A 102 0.57 10.71 0.59
CA PRO A 102 0.85 11.36 1.86
C PRO A 102 0.91 12.90 1.70
N PRO A 103 0.46 13.67 2.70
CA PRO A 103 0.57 15.13 2.70
C PRO A 103 2.03 15.62 2.75
N SER A 104 2.30 16.76 2.13
CA SER A 104 3.63 17.29 1.79
C SER A 104 4.42 17.98 2.94
N THR A 105 3.92 17.95 4.17
CA THR A 105 4.51 18.68 5.31
C THR A 105 5.43 17.80 6.16
N ALA A 106 6.76 18.05 6.07
CA ALA A 106 7.91 17.44 6.77
C ALA A 106 8.62 16.27 6.03
N PRO A 107 9.93 16.00 6.29
CA PRO A 107 10.77 15.10 5.49
C PRO A 107 10.45 13.63 5.84
N ASN A 108 9.28 13.19 5.42
CA ASN A 108 8.80 11.84 5.68
C ASN A 108 9.14 11.04 4.44
N ALA A 109 10.33 10.43 4.43
CA ALA A 109 10.56 9.35 3.49
C ALA A 109 9.53 8.24 3.78
N ILE A 110 8.98 7.65 2.72
CA ILE A 110 7.97 6.60 2.82
C ILE A 110 8.57 5.27 2.38
N ASN A 111 8.14 4.19 3.02
CA ASN A 111 8.39 2.85 2.52
C ASN A 111 7.43 2.54 1.37
N VAL A 112 7.97 1.94 0.31
CA VAL A 112 7.26 1.62 -0.92
C VAL A 112 7.65 0.20 -1.31
N ILE A 113 6.69 -0.62 -1.65
CA ILE A 113 6.89 -1.98 -2.15
C ILE A 113 7.38 -1.90 -3.60
N VAL A 114 8.41 -2.66 -3.92
CA VAL A 114 8.86 -2.89 -5.29
C VAL A 114 8.28 -4.22 -5.77
N ALA A 115 7.45 -4.19 -6.81
CA ALA A 115 6.85 -5.39 -7.37
C ALA A 115 7.51 -5.74 -8.70
N SER A 116 7.73 -7.03 -8.96
CA SER A 116 8.17 -7.54 -10.26
C SER A 116 7.06 -8.25 -11.03
N SER A 117 5.94 -8.57 -10.37
CA SER A 117 4.74 -9.13 -10.99
C SER A 117 3.48 -8.66 -10.26
N ILE A 118 2.48 -8.26 -11.03
CA ILE A 118 1.15 -7.91 -10.53
C ILE A 118 0.13 -8.56 -11.46
N THR A 119 -0.81 -9.30 -10.90
CA THR A 119 -1.87 -9.99 -11.65
C THR A 119 -3.24 -9.61 -11.11
N LYS A 120 -4.29 -9.88 -11.90
CA LYS A 120 -5.68 -9.64 -11.52
C LYS A 120 -6.52 -10.86 -11.81
N SER A 121 -7.32 -11.28 -10.83
CA SER A 121 -8.33 -12.34 -10.97
C SER A 121 -9.66 -11.84 -10.42
N GLY A 122 -10.64 -11.64 -11.30
CA GLY A 122 -11.92 -11.03 -10.93
C GLY A 122 -11.73 -9.63 -10.31
N ALA A 123 -12.21 -9.44 -9.09
CA ALA A 123 -12.08 -8.20 -8.33
C ALA A 123 -10.78 -8.09 -7.51
N VAL A 124 -9.95 -9.14 -7.49
CA VAL A 124 -8.72 -9.18 -6.68
C VAL A 124 -7.52 -8.90 -7.56
N ILE A 125 -6.67 -7.97 -7.12
CA ILE A 125 -5.34 -7.72 -7.66
C ILE A 125 -4.32 -8.29 -6.67
N SER A 126 -3.27 -8.94 -7.16
CA SER A 126 -2.21 -9.48 -6.31
C SER A 126 -0.86 -9.15 -6.88
N GLY A 127 0.13 -8.95 -6.03
CA GLY A 127 1.51 -8.75 -6.45
C GLY A 127 2.49 -9.27 -5.42
N ASN A 128 3.74 -9.42 -5.84
CA ASN A 128 4.82 -9.83 -4.97
C ASN A 128 5.56 -8.61 -4.38
N VAL A 129 6.31 -8.88 -3.31
CA VAL A 129 7.33 -7.97 -2.78
C VAL A 129 8.69 -8.45 -3.29
N HIS A 130 9.14 -7.88 -4.40
CA HIS A 130 10.46 -8.17 -4.96
C HIS A 130 11.54 -7.51 -4.10
N GLU A 131 11.36 -6.21 -3.83
CA GLU A 131 12.20 -5.44 -2.92
C GLU A 131 11.37 -4.41 -2.14
N MET A 132 11.97 -3.69 -1.20
CA MET A 132 11.40 -2.49 -0.60
C MET A 132 12.23 -1.28 -0.99
N ALA A 133 11.57 -0.17 -1.30
CA ALA A 133 12.20 1.11 -1.60
C ALA A 133 11.84 2.11 -0.50
N VAL A 134 12.80 2.98 -0.18
CA VAL A 134 12.51 4.21 0.55
C VAL A 134 12.45 5.33 -0.48
N VAL A 135 11.31 6.02 -0.52
CA VAL A 135 11.06 7.11 -1.47
C VAL A 135 10.92 8.42 -0.69
N LYS A 136 11.58 9.46 -1.16
CA LYS A 136 11.31 10.85 -0.75
C LYS A 136 10.20 11.40 -1.63
N PRO A 137 8.99 11.64 -1.11
CA PRO A 137 7.89 12.19 -1.91
C PRO A 137 8.23 13.58 -2.47
N ASP A 138 7.75 13.86 -3.68
CA ASP A 138 7.77 15.20 -4.27
C ASP A 138 6.59 16.01 -3.70
N PRO A 139 6.84 17.15 -3.03
CA PRO A 139 5.78 17.97 -2.43
C PRO A 139 4.89 18.66 -3.47
N ASP A 140 5.38 18.91 -4.67
CA ASP A 140 4.68 19.62 -5.74
C ASP A 140 3.94 18.65 -6.68
N HIS A 141 4.28 17.36 -6.64
CA HIS A 141 3.71 16.32 -7.48
C HIS A 141 3.20 15.11 -6.66
N PRO A 142 1.96 15.16 -6.13
CA PRO A 142 1.39 14.10 -5.32
C PRO A 142 1.43 12.73 -6.00
N GLY A 143 1.80 11.69 -5.25
CA GLY A 143 1.90 10.32 -5.76
C GLY A 143 3.20 10.03 -6.50
N THR A 144 4.13 11.00 -6.52
CA THR A 144 5.46 10.84 -7.11
C THR A 144 6.56 11.19 -6.11
N GLY A 145 7.79 10.81 -6.42
CA GLY A 145 8.95 11.11 -5.58
C GLY A 145 10.23 10.46 -6.10
N THR A 146 11.31 10.59 -5.34
CA THR A 146 12.63 10.07 -5.69
C THR A 146 12.99 8.89 -4.80
N VAL A 147 13.44 7.79 -5.40
CA VAL A 147 13.99 6.65 -4.65
C VAL A 147 15.29 7.09 -3.98
N ILE A 148 15.38 6.97 -2.66
CA ILE A 148 16.57 7.35 -1.88
C ILE A 148 17.33 6.14 -1.33
N SER A 149 16.66 5.01 -1.15
CA SER A 149 17.32 3.73 -0.88
C SER A 149 16.49 2.55 -1.38
N LEU A 150 17.16 1.43 -1.58
CA LEU A 150 16.55 0.14 -1.86
C LEU A 150 16.99 -0.84 -0.79
N ASN A 151 16.06 -1.70 -0.42
CA ASN A 151 16.10 -2.58 0.71
C ASN A 151 15.34 -3.84 0.29
N CYS A 152 16.00 -4.73 -0.42
CA CYS A 152 16.01 -6.16 -0.14
C CYS A 152 16.84 -6.80 -1.21
N ASP A 153 18.05 -7.17 -0.83
CA ASP A 153 18.92 -8.03 -1.62
C ASP A 153 18.83 -9.42 -0.98
N ALA A 154 18.10 -10.32 -1.62
CA ALA A 154 18.23 -11.76 -1.38
C ALA A 154 18.43 -12.38 -2.76
N ARG A 155 19.69 -12.41 -3.19
CA ARG A 155 20.14 -13.13 -4.39
C ARG A 155 19.65 -14.58 -4.43
#